data_AF-A0A094WN72-F1
#
_entry.id   AF-A0A094WN72-F1
#
_cell.length_a   1.000
_cell.length_b   1.000
_cell.length_c   1.000
_cell.angle_alpha   90.00
_cell.angle_beta   90.00
_cell.angle_gamma   90.00
#
_symmetry.space_group_name_H-M   'P 1'
#
loop_
_entity.id
_entity.type
_entity.pdbx_description
1 polymer ?
#
loop_
_entity_poly.entity_id
_entity_poly.type
_entity_poly.pdbx_seq_one_letter_code
_entity_poly.pdbx_strand_id
1 'polypeptide(L)'
;MKKCFTFLLIAFLLPLAACQVDSESQMIEDSQKNERPLGFQGVASDKDQNRRKGLADEQMIFYADKSGQYLSNVISYLENHAFFFENPNNETDALQSFQQALAEIRSQTVELINTERPKAFNGFHEIHLSLLVELDVLDRILMDMRAPIDTKQYHSARVHYENAIINYKSLEREWFSVTEEFGIY
;
A
#
# COMPACT_ATOMS: atom_id res chain seq x y z
N MET A 1 41.86 44.35 13.84
CA MET A 1 41.02 43.51 12.95
C MET A 1 39.84 42.94 13.75
N LYS A 2 38.84 43.77 14.07
CA LYS A 2 37.65 43.40 14.88
C LYS A 2 36.32 43.89 14.26
N LYS A 3 36.36 44.37 13.01
CA LYS A 3 35.20 44.98 12.34
C LYS A 3 34.57 44.11 11.23
N CYS A 4 35.17 42.95 10.91
CA CYS A 4 34.59 42.03 9.92
C CYS A 4 33.63 40.99 10.52
N PHE A 5 33.61 40.79 11.84
CA PHE A 5 32.81 39.71 12.43
C PHE A 5 31.38 40.13 12.78
N THR A 6 31.10 41.44 12.86
CA THR A 6 29.77 41.97 13.22
C THR A 6 28.80 42.13 12.05
N PHE A 7 29.27 42.05 10.81
CA PHE A 7 28.38 42.10 9.64
C PHE A 7 27.79 40.73 9.25
N LEU A 8 28.39 39.63 9.71
CA LEU A 8 27.97 38.28 9.33
C LEU A 8 26.83 37.72 10.18
N LEU A 9 26.52 38.36 11.33
CA LEU A 9 25.48 37.90 12.26
C LEU A 9 24.09 38.51 11.99
N ILE A 10 24.02 39.58 11.18
CA ILE A 10 22.75 40.27 10.84
C ILE A 10 22.07 39.63 9.62
N ALA A 11 22.83 38.96 8.74
CA ALA A 11 22.28 38.31 7.55
C ALA A 11 21.54 36.98 7.84
N PHE A 12 21.70 36.39 9.03
CA PHE A 12 21.07 35.11 9.38
C PHE A 12 19.73 35.24 10.15
N LEU A 13 19.33 36.46 10.52
CA LEU A 13 18.07 36.73 11.25
C LEU A 13 16.92 37.21 10.35
N LEU A 14 17.18 37.46 9.06
CA LEU A 14 16.18 37.98 8.13
C LEU A 14 15.19 36.96 7.51
N PRO A 15 15.35 35.62 7.58
CA PRO A 15 14.30 34.72 7.06
C PRO A 15 13.20 34.38 8.10
N LEU A 16 13.28 34.84 9.35
CA LEU A 16 12.28 34.53 10.39
C LEU A 16 11.18 35.60 10.56
N ALA A 17 11.23 36.70 9.80
CA ALA A 17 10.25 37.80 9.89
C ALA A 17 9.38 37.98 8.62
N ALA A 18 9.44 37.05 7.65
CA ALA A 18 8.69 37.14 6.39
C ALA A 18 7.56 36.10 6.26
N CYS A 19 7.08 35.54 7.38
CA CYS A 19 5.96 34.58 7.38
C CYS A 19 4.89 34.93 8.42
N GLN A 20 4.59 36.22 8.59
CA GLN A 20 3.36 36.66 9.23
C GLN A 20 2.89 37.94 8.55
N VAL A 21 1.56 38.07 8.43
CA VAL A 21 0.79 39.15 7.79
C VAL A 21 0.46 38.85 6.33
N ASP A 22 -0.57 38.02 6.12
CA ASP A 22 -1.82 38.42 5.46
C ASP A 22 -2.71 37.19 5.23
N SER A 23 -3.83 37.04 5.97
CA SER A 23 -5.01 36.31 5.46
C SER A 23 -6.31 36.46 6.28
N GLU A 24 -6.32 37.11 7.45
CA GLU A 24 -7.60 37.30 8.17
C GLU A 24 -8.57 38.27 7.46
N SER A 25 -8.06 39.26 6.71
CA SER A 25 -8.92 40.16 5.92
C SER A 25 -9.38 39.56 4.59
N GLN A 26 -8.64 38.59 4.02
CA GLN A 26 -9.05 37.88 2.80
C GLN A 26 -10.08 36.78 3.06
N MET A 27 -10.12 36.21 4.27
CA MET A 27 -11.16 35.23 4.63
C MET A 27 -12.56 35.85 4.76
N ILE A 28 -12.67 37.13 5.12
CA ILE A 28 -13.97 37.79 5.28
C ILE A 28 -14.52 38.25 3.92
N GLU A 29 -13.67 38.69 2.99
CA GLU A 29 -14.11 39.14 1.66
C GLU A 29 -14.54 37.97 0.74
N ASP A 30 -13.90 36.80 0.86
CA ASP A 30 -14.33 35.60 0.13
C ASP A 30 -15.58 34.93 0.71
N SER A 31 -15.94 35.23 1.97
CA SER A 31 -17.21 34.77 2.57
C SER A 31 -18.44 35.51 2.02
N GLN A 32 -18.26 36.73 1.51
CA GLN A 32 -19.38 37.56 1.01
C GLN A 32 -19.68 37.36 -0.48
N LYS A 33 -18.78 36.74 -1.26
CA LYS A 33 -18.98 36.50 -2.70
C LYS A 33 -19.77 35.23 -3.05
N ASN A 34 -20.12 34.41 -2.06
CA ASN A 34 -20.93 33.18 -2.25
C ASN A 34 -22.44 33.37 -2.04
N GLU A 35 -22.92 34.59 -1.82
CA GLU A 35 -24.36 34.89 -1.81
C GLU A 35 -24.94 35.00 -3.25
N ARG A 36 -24.78 33.93 -4.03
CA ARG A 36 -25.76 33.64 -5.09
C ARG A 36 -26.91 32.88 -4.43
N PRO A 37 -28.18 33.09 -4.83
CA PRO A 37 -29.29 32.32 -4.29
C PRO A 37 -29.13 30.86 -4.73
N LEU A 38 -28.41 30.09 -3.94
CA LEU A 38 -28.35 28.64 -4.03
C LEU A 38 -29.77 28.15 -3.77
N GLY A 39 -30.41 27.64 -4.82
CA GLY A 39 -31.61 26.83 -4.66
C GLY A 39 -31.33 25.81 -3.56
N PHE A 40 -32.22 25.76 -2.57
CA PHE A 40 -32.14 24.93 -1.38
C PHE A 40 -31.63 23.51 -1.72
N GLN A 41 -30.33 23.27 -1.58
CA GLN A 41 -29.79 21.92 -1.47
C GLN A 41 -29.92 21.57 0.01
N GLY A 42 -30.95 20.79 0.33
CA GLY A 42 -31.25 20.36 1.69
C GLY A 42 -29.97 19.88 2.37
N VAL A 43 -29.72 20.43 3.56
CA VAL A 43 -28.67 19.95 4.47
C VAL A 43 -28.86 18.44 4.59
N ALA A 44 -27.83 17.66 4.29
CA ALA A 44 -27.89 16.19 4.37
C ALA A 44 -28.47 15.82 5.74
N SER A 45 -29.61 15.15 5.75
CA SER A 45 -30.30 14.78 6.98
C SER A 45 -29.35 13.98 7.86
N ASP A 46 -29.40 14.16 9.18
CA ASP A 46 -28.65 13.34 10.15
C ASP A 46 -28.87 11.83 9.90
N LYS A 47 -30.02 11.47 9.34
CA LYS A 47 -30.35 10.11 8.88
C LYS A 47 -29.45 9.63 7.73
N ASP A 48 -29.16 10.49 6.75
CA ASP A 48 -28.27 10.18 5.63
C ASP A 48 -26.80 10.15 6.08
N GLN A 49 -26.41 11.00 7.03
CA GLN A 49 -25.07 10.97 7.61
C GLN A 49 -24.83 9.69 8.43
N ASN A 50 -25.78 9.31 9.29
CA ASN A 50 -25.69 8.07 10.08
C ASN A 50 -25.73 6.83 9.19
N ARG A 51 -26.55 6.82 8.12
CA ARG A 51 -26.54 5.75 7.14
C ARG A 51 -25.18 5.63 6.43
N ARG A 52 -24.56 6.76 6.06
CA ARG A 52 -23.22 6.76 5.44
C ARG A 52 -22.13 6.27 6.40
N LYS A 53 -22.23 6.57 7.70
CA LYS A 53 -21.33 6.02 8.73
C LYS A 53 -21.46 4.49 8.81
N GLY A 54 -22.68 3.97 8.96
CA GLY A 54 -22.89 2.51 9.01
C GLY A 54 -22.43 1.78 7.73
N LEU A 55 -22.66 2.36 6.54
CA LEU A 55 -22.17 1.79 5.29
C LEU A 55 -20.64 1.83 5.16
N ALA A 56 -19.98 2.89 5.66
CA ALA A 56 -18.53 2.98 5.67
C ALA A 56 -17.91 1.91 6.59
N ASP A 57 -18.56 1.61 7.71
CA ASP A 57 -18.15 0.55 8.63
C ASP A 57 -18.32 -0.84 7.99
N GLU A 58 -19.44 -1.09 7.29
CA GLU A 58 -19.67 -2.35 6.56
C GLU A 58 -18.65 -2.58 5.43
N GLN A 59 -18.36 -1.55 4.63
CA GLN A 59 -17.35 -1.64 3.57
C GLN A 59 -15.95 -1.90 4.13
N MET A 60 -15.63 -1.30 5.27
CA MET A 60 -14.33 -1.48 5.93
C MET A 60 -14.15 -2.91 6.43
N ILE A 61 -15.17 -3.46 7.11
CA ILE A 61 -15.16 -4.86 7.59
C ILE A 61 -15.07 -5.82 6.40
N PHE A 62 -15.88 -5.61 5.35
CA PHE A 62 -15.84 -6.47 4.17
C PHE A 62 -14.46 -6.49 3.48
N TYR A 63 -13.82 -5.32 3.32
CA TYR A 63 -12.48 -5.26 2.75
C TYR A 63 -11.44 -5.91 3.66
N ALA A 64 -11.54 -5.70 4.98
CA ALA A 64 -10.66 -6.32 5.97
C ALA A 64 -10.74 -7.87 5.90
N ASP A 65 -11.94 -8.44 5.84
CA ASP A 65 -12.16 -9.88 5.69
C ASP A 65 -11.53 -10.42 4.40
N LYS A 66 -11.80 -9.74 3.27
CA LYS A 66 -11.27 -10.14 1.95
C LYS A 66 -9.76 -10.09 1.90
N SER A 67 -9.16 -9.02 2.43
CA SER A 67 -7.71 -8.86 2.49
C SER A 67 -7.06 -9.86 3.46
N GLY A 68 -7.69 -10.18 4.59
CA GLY A 68 -7.22 -11.21 5.52
C GLY A 68 -7.24 -12.62 4.90
N GLN A 69 -8.32 -12.97 4.20
CA GLN A 69 -8.40 -14.23 3.45
C GLN A 69 -7.32 -14.30 2.37
N TYR A 70 -7.13 -13.22 1.60
CA TYR A 70 -6.07 -13.12 0.61
C TYR A 70 -4.69 -13.33 1.22
N LEU A 71 -4.37 -12.67 2.34
CA LEU A 71 -3.08 -12.83 3.02
C LEU A 71 -2.82 -14.29 3.41
N SER A 72 -3.80 -14.92 4.08
CA SER A 72 -3.69 -16.32 4.53
C SER A 72 -3.42 -17.28 3.36
N ASN A 73 -4.06 -17.06 2.22
CA ASN A 73 -3.83 -17.88 1.03
C ASN A 73 -2.46 -17.62 0.41
N VAL A 74 -2.05 -16.35 0.24
CA VAL A 74 -0.77 -15.99 -0.38
C VAL A 74 0.40 -16.59 0.38
N ILE A 75 0.44 -16.47 1.71
CA ILE A 75 1.54 -17.04 2.48
C ILE A 75 1.57 -18.56 2.37
N SER A 76 0.41 -19.21 2.39
CA SER A 76 0.32 -20.66 2.21
C SER A 76 0.91 -21.10 0.87
N TYR A 77 0.63 -20.39 -0.23
CA TYR A 77 1.24 -20.70 -1.52
C TYR A 77 2.75 -20.50 -1.53
N LEU A 78 3.25 -19.40 -0.96
CA LEU A 78 4.68 -19.10 -0.95
C LEU A 78 5.47 -20.08 -0.06
N GLU A 79 5.00 -20.35 1.15
CA GLU A 79 5.68 -21.23 2.10
C GLU A 79 5.65 -22.70 1.68
N ASN A 80 4.54 -23.18 1.12
CA ASN A 80 4.45 -24.57 0.61
C ASN A 80 5.44 -24.85 -0.53
N HIS A 81 5.94 -23.80 -1.20
CA HIS A 81 6.89 -23.92 -2.30
C HIS A 81 8.30 -23.42 -1.93
N ALA A 82 8.54 -23.05 -0.67
CA ALA A 82 9.85 -22.61 -0.18
C ALA A 82 10.95 -23.64 -0.47
N PHE A 83 10.61 -24.94 -0.41
CA PHE A 83 11.51 -26.06 -0.69
C PHE A 83 12.21 -25.95 -2.05
N PHE A 84 11.57 -25.34 -3.05
CA PHE A 84 12.18 -25.08 -4.36
C PHE A 84 13.52 -24.34 -4.22
N PHE A 85 13.58 -23.35 -3.31
CA PHE A 85 14.75 -22.52 -3.07
C PHE A 85 15.73 -23.05 -2.01
N GLU A 86 15.33 -24.08 -1.25
CA GLU A 86 16.16 -24.74 -0.24
C GLU A 86 17.05 -25.82 -0.85
N ASN A 87 16.60 -26.48 -1.93
CA ASN A 87 17.32 -27.60 -2.56
C ASN A 87 17.62 -27.31 -4.04
N PRO A 88 18.85 -26.90 -4.40
CA PRO A 88 19.19 -26.44 -5.76
C PRO A 88 19.21 -27.55 -6.83
N ASN A 89 19.05 -28.82 -6.45
CA ASN A 89 18.89 -29.94 -7.38
C ASN A 89 17.43 -30.13 -7.84
N ASN A 90 16.56 -29.16 -7.54
CA ASN A 90 15.12 -29.33 -7.67
C ASN A 90 14.65 -29.54 -9.11
N GLU A 91 13.72 -30.48 -9.20
CA GLU A 91 13.19 -31.08 -10.41
C GLU A 91 12.26 -30.12 -11.16
N THR A 92 12.06 -30.37 -12.46
CA THR A 92 11.11 -29.66 -13.31
C THR A 92 9.70 -29.57 -12.70
N ASP A 93 9.30 -30.58 -11.93
CA ASP A 93 7.98 -30.65 -11.29
C ASP A 93 7.83 -29.60 -10.18
N ALA A 94 8.89 -29.33 -9.41
CA ALA A 94 8.89 -28.30 -8.37
C ALA A 94 8.78 -26.88 -8.97
N LEU A 95 9.47 -26.64 -10.09
CA LEU A 95 9.37 -25.39 -10.85
C LEU A 95 7.93 -25.18 -11.36
N GLN A 96 7.33 -26.21 -11.96
CA GLN A 96 5.97 -26.14 -12.49
C GLN A 96 4.94 -25.91 -11.37
N SER A 97 5.10 -26.58 -10.23
CA SER A 97 4.24 -26.38 -9.05
C SER A 97 4.34 -24.93 -8.54
N PHE A 98 5.55 -24.37 -8.49
CA PHE A 98 5.75 -22.97 -8.09
C PHE A 98 5.05 -22.00 -9.05
N GLN A 99 5.22 -22.20 -10.36
CA GLN A 99 4.55 -21.37 -11.37
C GLN A 99 3.03 -21.44 -11.24
N GLN A 100 2.47 -22.61 -10.95
CA GLN A 100 1.03 -22.76 -10.69
C GLN A 100 0.62 -21.98 -9.43
N ALA A 101 1.40 -22.04 -8.34
CA ALA A 101 1.13 -21.28 -7.13
C ALA A 101 1.11 -19.76 -7.38
N LEU A 102 2.01 -19.24 -8.21
CA LEU A 102 2.01 -17.82 -8.62
C LEU A 102 0.77 -17.46 -9.45
N ALA A 103 0.32 -18.36 -10.31
CA ALA A 103 -0.91 -18.16 -11.08
C ALA A 103 -2.15 -18.09 -10.16
N GLU A 104 -2.22 -18.94 -9.13
CA GLU A 104 -3.29 -18.88 -8.12
C GLU A 104 -3.27 -17.57 -7.33
N ILE A 105 -2.09 -17.12 -6.88
CA ILE A 105 -1.95 -15.81 -6.21
C ILE A 105 -2.43 -14.67 -7.13
N ARG A 106 -2.08 -14.71 -8.42
CA ARG A 106 -2.51 -13.70 -9.40
C ARG A 106 -4.03 -13.72 -9.58
N SER A 107 -4.65 -14.90 -9.61
CA SER A 107 -6.12 -15.03 -9.67
C SER A 107 -6.80 -14.35 -8.48
N GLN A 108 -6.30 -14.58 -7.27
CA GLN A 108 -6.84 -13.95 -6.05
C GLN A 108 -6.56 -12.45 -5.97
N THR A 109 -5.43 -12.01 -6.53
CA THR A 109 -5.10 -10.60 -6.64
C THR A 109 -6.14 -9.83 -7.47
N VAL A 110 -6.64 -10.43 -8.55
CA VAL A 110 -7.69 -9.83 -9.38
C VAL A 110 -8.98 -9.64 -8.58
N GLU A 111 -9.36 -10.60 -7.73
CA GLU A 111 -10.53 -10.45 -6.86
C GLU A 111 -10.36 -9.28 -5.88
N LEU A 112 -9.19 -9.20 -5.21
CA LEU A 112 -8.92 -8.16 -4.21
C LEU A 112 -8.87 -6.75 -4.85
N ILE A 113 -8.18 -6.58 -5.98
CA ILE A 113 -8.04 -5.27 -6.65
C ILE A 113 -9.39 -4.73 -7.17
N ASN A 114 -10.30 -5.62 -7.56
CA ASN A 114 -11.64 -5.23 -7.99
C ASN A 114 -12.60 -4.92 -6.84
N THR A 115 -12.18 -5.13 -5.59
CA THR A 115 -12.96 -4.75 -4.41
C THR A 115 -12.75 -3.26 -4.12
N GLU A 116 -13.84 -2.54 -3.82
CA GLU A 116 -13.77 -1.12 -3.46
C GLU A 116 -12.93 -0.95 -2.19
N ARG A 117 -11.80 -0.24 -2.32
CA ARG A 117 -10.84 -0.06 -1.22
C ARG A 117 -11.23 1.11 -0.31
N PRO A 118 -11.42 0.88 1.00
CA PRO A 118 -11.55 1.95 1.98
C PRO A 118 -10.23 2.74 2.14
N LYS A 119 -10.32 4.04 2.39
CA LYS A 119 -9.14 4.92 2.51
C LYS A 119 -8.13 4.47 3.58
N ALA A 120 -8.59 3.85 4.66
CA ALA A 120 -7.73 3.33 5.73
C ALA A 120 -6.72 2.29 5.20
N PHE A 121 -7.07 1.53 4.16
CA PHE A 121 -6.22 0.50 3.55
C PHE A 121 -5.29 1.05 2.44
N ASN A 122 -5.08 2.36 2.35
CA ASN A 122 -4.16 2.91 1.34
C ASN A 122 -2.70 2.46 1.58
N GLY A 123 -2.23 2.45 2.83
CA GLY A 123 -0.88 1.94 3.16
C GLY A 123 -0.74 0.46 2.81
N PHE A 124 -1.75 -0.36 3.14
CA PHE A 124 -1.83 -1.75 2.74
C PHE A 124 -1.68 -1.89 1.22
N HIS A 125 -2.41 -1.10 0.44
CA HIS A 125 -2.33 -1.17 -1.01
C HIS A 125 -0.95 -0.80 -1.58
N GLU A 126 -0.27 0.21 -1.02
CA GLU A 126 1.06 0.59 -1.48
C GLU A 126 2.09 -0.54 -1.29
N ILE A 127 2.01 -1.24 -0.17
CA ILE A 127 2.85 -2.41 0.10
C ILE A 127 2.44 -3.59 -0.80
N HIS A 128 1.14 -3.76 -1.05
CA HIS A 128 0.62 -4.80 -1.94
C HIS A 128 1.16 -4.64 -3.35
N LEU A 129 1.23 -3.42 -3.89
CA LEU A 129 1.84 -3.17 -5.19
C LEU A 129 3.32 -3.60 -5.23
N SER A 130 4.07 -3.36 -4.15
CA SER A 130 5.47 -3.79 -4.05
C SER A 130 5.59 -5.32 -4.03
N LEU A 131 4.69 -6.01 -3.32
CA LEU A 131 4.60 -7.47 -3.37
C LEU A 131 4.33 -7.97 -4.80
N LEU A 132 3.36 -7.37 -5.51
CA LEU A 132 3.01 -7.77 -6.87
C LEU A 132 4.17 -7.60 -7.86
N VAL A 133 4.94 -6.52 -7.73
CA VAL A 133 6.15 -6.33 -8.56
C VAL A 133 7.15 -7.47 -8.35
N GLU A 134 7.43 -7.85 -7.10
CA GLU A 134 8.35 -8.95 -6.82
C GLU A 134 7.82 -10.29 -7.35
N LEU A 135 6.53 -10.57 -7.20
CA LEU A 135 5.89 -11.78 -7.73
C LEU A 135 5.91 -11.82 -9.26
N ASP A 136 5.69 -10.70 -9.94
CA ASP A 136 5.73 -10.62 -11.41
C ASP A 136 7.15 -10.74 -11.97
N VAL A 137 8.16 -10.22 -11.27
CA VAL A 137 9.56 -10.45 -11.63
C VAL A 137 9.92 -11.91 -11.41
N LEU A 138 9.54 -12.48 -10.27
CA LEU A 138 9.76 -13.90 -9.96
C LEU A 138 9.13 -14.81 -11.02
N ASP A 139 7.86 -14.61 -11.35
CA ASP A 139 7.13 -15.39 -12.36
C ASP A 139 7.86 -15.38 -13.71
N ARG A 140 8.28 -14.20 -14.18
CA ARG A 140 9.05 -14.08 -15.43
C ARG A 140 10.35 -14.86 -15.40
N ILE A 141 11.13 -14.77 -14.32
CA ILE A 141 12.38 -15.51 -14.20
C ILE A 141 12.11 -17.02 -14.21
N LEU A 142 11.10 -17.49 -13.47
CA LEU A 142 10.73 -18.91 -13.43
C LEU A 142 10.25 -19.40 -14.81
N MET A 143 9.48 -18.61 -15.56
CA MET A 143 9.03 -18.95 -16.92
C MET A 143 10.19 -19.12 -17.91
N ASP A 144 11.28 -18.36 -17.72
CA ASP A 144 12.47 -18.40 -18.56
C ASP A 144 13.47 -19.50 -18.16
N MET A 145 13.29 -20.15 -17.00
CA MET A 145 14.13 -21.28 -16.59
C MET A 145 13.94 -22.49 -17.50
N ARG A 146 15.04 -23.16 -17.83
CA ARG A 146 15.07 -24.43 -18.58
C ARG A 146 16.01 -25.40 -17.88
N ALA A 147 15.73 -26.69 -17.97
CA ALA A 147 16.63 -27.71 -17.43
C ALA A 147 17.85 -27.91 -18.36
N PRO A 148 19.08 -28.00 -17.84
CA PRO A 148 19.47 -27.77 -16.44
C PRO A 148 19.38 -26.28 -16.05
N ILE A 149 18.87 -26.00 -14.84
CA ILE A 149 18.64 -24.62 -14.37
C ILE A 149 19.98 -23.89 -14.20
N ASP A 150 20.10 -22.72 -14.82
CA ASP A 150 21.27 -21.85 -14.66
C ASP A 150 21.32 -21.28 -13.23
N THR A 151 22.50 -21.35 -12.61
CA THR A 151 22.70 -20.91 -11.22
C THR A 151 22.40 -19.43 -11.00
N LYS A 152 22.63 -18.56 -12.00
CA LYS A 152 22.33 -17.13 -11.88
C LYS A 152 20.83 -16.89 -11.94
N GLN A 153 20.11 -17.59 -12.83
CA GLN A 153 18.64 -17.53 -12.86
C GLN A 153 18.06 -17.99 -11.52
N TYR A 154 18.56 -19.11 -10.97
CA TYR A 154 18.12 -19.62 -9.67
C TYR A 154 18.33 -18.60 -8.55
N HIS A 155 19.54 -18.02 -8.47
CA HIS A 155 19.84 -17.00 -7.45
C HIS A 155 18.98 -15.75 -7.61
N SER A 156 18.76 -15.29 -8.84
CA SER A 156 17.89 -14.14 -9.12
C SER A 156 16.45 -14.41 -8.69
N ALA A 157 15.89 -15.57 -9.04
CA ALA A 157 14.55 -15.96 -8.61
C ALA A 157 14.45 -16.01 -7.08
N ARG A 158 15.46 -16.58 -6.41
CA ARG A 158 15.50 -16.66 -4.95
C ARG A 158 15.45 -15.29 -4.29
N VAL A 159 16.20 -14.30 -4.81
CA VAL A 159 16.19 -12.93 -4.27
C VAL A 159 14.79 -12.32 -4.35
N HIS A 160 14.11 -12.45 -5.49
CA HIS A 160 12.75 -11.93 -5.66
C HIS A 160 11.72 -12.67 -4.79
N TYR A 161 11.89 -13.98 -4.59
CA TYR A 161 11.10 -14.74 -3.63
C TYR A 161 11.29 -14.22 -2.19
N GLU A 162 12.53 -14.04 -1.75
CA GLU A 162 12.84 -13.53 -0.40
C GLU A 162 12.27 -12.11 -0.21
N ASN A 163 12.38 -11.24 -1.22
CA ASN A 163 11.75 -9.92 -1.22
C ASN A 163 10.23 -9.99 -1.18
N ALA A 164 9.60 -10.90 -1.92
CA ALA A 164 8.16 -11.12 -1.87
C ALA A 164 7.71 -11.52 -0.46
N ILE A 165 8.44 -12.42 0.23
CA ILE A 165 8.16 -12.77 1.63
C ILE A 165 8.29 -11.56 2.56
N ILE A 166 9.29 -10.69 2.37
CA ILE A 166 9.46 -9.47 3.17
C ILE A 166 8.30 -8.49 2.94
N ASN A 167 7.88 -8.32 1.69
CA ASN A 167 6.75 -7.46 1.34
C ASN A 167 5.44 -8.02 1.88
N TYR A 168 5.22 -9.34 1.80
CA TYR A 168 4.09 -10.02 2.42
C TYR A 168 4.03 -9.74 3.93
N LYS A 169 5.14 -9.92 4.66
CA LYS A 169 5.18 -9.66 6.11
C LYS A 169 4.91 -8.19 6.45
N SER A 170 5.33 -7.27 5.60
CA SER A 170 5.00 -5.85 5.75
C SER A 170 3.53 -5.57 5.51
N LEU A 171 2.94 -6.25 4.52
CA LEU A 171 1.52 -6.16 4.20
C LEU A 171 0.65 -6.70 5.34
N GLU A 172 1.03 -7.84 5.92
CA GLU A 172 0.35 -8.44 7.07
C GLU A 172 0.39 -7.53 8.31
N ARG A 173 1.54 -6.92 8.61
CA ARG A 173 1.64 -5.95 9.72
C ARG A 173 0.74 -4.73 9.52
N GLU A 174 0.71 -4.19 8.31
CA GLU A 174 -0.14 -3.06 7.99
C GLU A 174 -1.62 -3.42 8.08
N TRP A 175 -1.99 -4.62 7.62
CA TRP A 175 -3.35 -5.15 7.79
C TRP A 175 -3.73 -5.20 9.27
N PHE A 176 -2.90 -5.82 10.12
CA PHE A 176 -3.13 -5.88 11.57
C PHE A 176 -3.25 -4.49 12.19
N SER A 177 -2.39 -3.55 11.81
CA SER A 177 -2.41 -2.17 12.31
C SER A 177 -3.74 -1.49 11.98
N VAL A 178 -4.22 -1.61 10.74
CA VAL A 178 -5.49 -1.01 10.31
C VAL A 178 -6.66 -1.70 11.01
N THR A 179 -6.69 -3.03 11.07
CA THR A 179 -7.80 -3.74 11.73
C THR A 179 -7.86 -3.42 13.24
N GLU A 180 -6.70 -3.31 13.90
CA GLU A 180 -6.64 -2.94 15.32
C GLU A 180 -7.10 -1.50 15.56
N GLU A 181 -6.64 -0.53 14.75
CA GLU A 181 -7.03 0.88 14.86
C GLU A 181 -8.55 1.07 14.75
N PHE A 182 -9.20 0.28 13.88
CA PHE A 182 -10.63 0.38 13.61
C PHE A 182 -11.48 -0.67 14.36
N GLY A 183 -10.88 -1.49 15.23
CA GLY A 183 -11.60 -2.46 16.07
C GLY A 183 -12.26 -3.61 15.29
N ILE A 184 -11.62 -4.06 14.21
CA ILE A 184 -12.06 -5.17 13.36
C ILE A 184 -11.35 -6.45 13.85
N TYR A 185 -12.11 -7.47 14.23
CA TYR A 185 -11.61 -8.72 14.82
C TYR A 185 -12.24 -9.96 14.19
#